data_AF-A0A0D6KFB0-F1
#
_entry.id   AF-A0A0D6KFB0-F1
#
_cell.length_a   1.000
_cell.length_b   1.000
_cell.length_c   1.000
_cell.angle_alpha   90.00
_cell.angle_beta   90.00
_cell.angle_gamma   90.00
#
_symmetry.space_group_name_H-M   'P 1'
#
loop_
_entity.id
_entity.type
_entity.pdbx_description
1 polymer ?
#
loop_
_entity_poly.entity_id
_entity_poly.type
_entity_poly.pdbx_seq_one_letter_code
_entity_poly.pdbx_strand_id
1 'polypeptide(L)'
;MMSVMSIEKIVEQALQDGYLTPAMEAEVGRICDNASELSIEEYMALDRLMGALLTGEVVAVPRKQFINVMEELVLTEAISRVAEIEATSESSLDVGDIAAYALNRLPPLYATTEEGANYQRQRAKAELQELIALQIGEAIGRNLDQPNDNRTPVVAKSTGNEVLRQVSNLLQVYAPTFEQKAQS
;
A
#
# COMPACT_ATOMS: atom_id res chain seq x y z
N MET A 1 -3.27 17.12 8.90
CA MET A 1 -4.16 17.56 9.99
C MET A 1 -5.54 17.03 9.67
N MET A 2 -5.91 15.85 10.18
CA MET A 2 -7.25 15.29 9.99
C MET A 2 -8.21 16.10 10.88
N SER A 3 -9.18 16.77 10.27
CA SER A 3 -10.23 17.50 10.99
C SER A 3 -11.03 16.48 11.79
N VAL A 4 -11.01 16.58 13.12
CA VAL A 4 -11.94 15.84 13.98
C VAL A 4 -13.35 16.29 13.58
N MET A 5 -14.17 15.37 13.09
CA MET A 5 -15.54 15.68 12.67
C MET A 5 -16.49 15.43 13.85
N SER A 6 -17.43 16.34 14.10
CA SER A 6 -18.49 16.12 15.09
C SER A 6 -19.53 15.12 14.56
N ILE A 7 -20.22 14.42 15.47
CA ILE A 7 -21.28 13.45 15.13
C ILE A 7 -22.32 14.09 14.20
N GLU A 8 -22.74 15.33 14.47
CA GLU A 8 -23.72 16.05 13.66
C GLU A 8 -23.33 16.16 12.18
N LYS A 9 -22.07 16.53 11.91
CA LYS A 9 -21.55 16.66 10.55
C LYS A 9 -21.49 15.32 9.84
N ILE A 10 -21.16 14.26 10.58
CA ILE A 10 -21.11 12.90 10.04
C ILE A 10 -22.53 12.45 9.65
N VAL A 11 -23.52 12.73 10.50
CA VAL A 11 -24.92 12.39 10.23
C VAL A 11 -25.46 13.20 9.04
N GLU A 12 -25.21 14.50 9.00
CA GLU A 12 -25.63 15.37 7.90
C GLU A 12 -25.04 14.90 6.56
N GLN A 13 -23.74 14.58 6.55
CA GLN A 13 -23.07 14.04 5.36
C GLN A 13 -23.64 12.67 4.96
N ALA A 14 -23.89 11.77 5.92
CA ALA A 14 -24.47 10.46 5.62
C ALA A 14 -25.88 10.55 5.04
N LEU A 15 -26.70 11.48 5.53
CA LEU A 15 -28.04 11.76 4.99
C LEU A 15 -27.98 12.41 3.60
N GLN A 16 -27.01 13.30 3.36
CA GLN A 16 -26.82 13.93 2.07
C GLN A 16 -26.35 12.93 1.00
N ASP A 17 -25.41 12.06 1.38
CA ASP A 17 -24.81 11.09 0.46
C ASP A 17 -25.67 9.82 0.31
N GLY A 18 -26.59 9.56 1.24
CA GLY A 18 -27.42 8.35 1.29
C GLY A 18 -26.66 7.08 1.69
N TYR A 19 -25.40 7.21 2.12
CA TYR A 19 -24.56 6.09 2.53
C TYR A 19 -23.79 6.41 3.80
N LEU A 20 -23.75 5.45 4.72
CA LEU A 20 -22.86 5.50 5.87
C LEU A 20 -21.57 4.74 5.53
N THR A 21 -20.47 5.48 5.37
CA THR A 21 -19.18 4.88 5.05
C THR A 21 -18.53 4.23 6.28
N PRO A 22 -17.68 3.20 6.11
CA PRO A 22 -16.95 2.60 7.22
C PRO A 22 -16.08 3.55 8.04
N ALA A 23 -15.65 4.66 7.45
CA ALA A 23 -14.87 5.70 8.12
C ALA A 23 -15.75 6.57 9.02
N MET A 24 -16.94 6.95 8.53
CA MET A 24 -17.95 7.67 9.31
C MET A 24 -18.43 6.84 10.50
N GLU A 25 -18.73 5.56 10.29
CA GLU A 25 -19.13 4.63 11.36
C GLU A 25 -18.02 4.49 12.42
N ALA A 26 -16.76 4.40 12.02
CA ALA A 26 -15.62 4.33 12.94
C ALA A 26 -15.46 5.61 13.77
N GLU A 27 -15.68 6.77 13.15
CA GLU A 27 -15.60 8.07 13.80
C GLU A 27 -16.72 8.23 14.83
N VAL A 28 -17.95 7.88 14.46
CA VAL A 28 -19.09 7.85 15.40
C VAL A 28 -18.82 6.90 16.56
N GLY A 29 -18.40 5.66 16.28
CA GLY A 29 -18.06 4.68 17.33
C GLY A 29 -16.99 5.18 18.29
N ARG A 30 -15.92 5.81 17.77
CA ARG A 30 -14.86 6.39 18.61
C ARG A 30 -15.34 7.54 19.48
N ILE A 31 -16.22 8.40 18.96
CA ILE A 31 -16.77 9.51 19.76
C ILE A 31 -17.69 8.94 20.85
N CYS A 32 -18.51 7.94 20.52
CA CYS A 32 -19.36 7.24 21.49
C CYS A 32 -18.55 6.51 22.57
N ASP A 33 -17.42 5.89 22.22
CA ASP A 33 -16.58 5.14 23.16
C ASP A 33 -15.73 6.06 24.06
N ASN A 34 -15.32 7.23 23.57
CA ASN A 34 -14.49 8.20 24.31
C ASN A 34 -15.30 9.21 25.12
N ALA A 35 -16.58 9.46 24.78
CA ALA A 35 -17.42 10.40 25.49
C ALA A 35 -18.06 9.73 26.71
N SER A 36 -17.64 10.14 27.92
CA SER A 36 -18.26 9.69 29.17
C SER A 36 -19.74 10.06 29.26
N GLU A 37 -20.14 11.17 28.61
CA GLU A 37 -21.53 11.60 28.38
C GLU A 37 -21.60 12.33 27.03
N LEU A 38 -22.52 11.93 26.14
CA LEU A 38 -22.80 12.65 24.90
C LEU A 38 -23.69 13.86 25.19
N SER A 39 -23.49 14.95 24.46
CA SER A 39 -24.41 16.09 24.49
C SER A 39 -25.79 15.71 23.92
N ILE A 40 -26.81 16.47 24.30
CA ILE A 40 -28.19 16.27 23.80
C ILE A 40 -28.23 16.35 22.27
N GLU A 41 -27.46 17.26 21.69
CA GLU A 41 -27.37 17.49 20.24
C GLU A 41 -26.77 16.26 19.52
N GLU A 42 -25.70 15.68 20.06
CA GLU A 42 -25.10 14.44 19.53
C GLU A 42 -26.04 13.24 19.65
N TYR A 43 -26.81 13.17 20.73
CA TYR A 43 -27.81 12.10 20.93
C TYR A 43 -28.97 12.21 19.92
N MET A 44 -29.43 13.43 19.66
CA MET A 44 -30.46 13.69 18.63
C MET A 44 -29.95 13.40 17.22
N ALA A 45 -28.68 13.71 16.93
CA ALA A 45 -28.05 13.36 15.67
C ALA A 45 -27.95 11.83 15.49
N LEU A 46 -27.56 11.10 16.53
CA LEU A 46 -27.54 9.63 16.52
C LEU A 46 -28.93 9.03 16.30
N ASP A 47 -29.95 9.54 16.98
CA ASP A 47 -31.34 9.07 16.80
C ASP A 47 -31.83 9.28 15.37
N ARG A 48 -31.52 10.43 14.79
CA ARG A 48 -31.81 10.71 13.38
C ARG A 48 -31.09 9.75 12.42
N LEU A 49 -29.82 9.45 12.70
CA LEU A 49 -29.04 8.48 11.91
C LEU A 49 -29.61 7.07 12.03
N MET A 50 -30.00 6.64 13.23
CA MET A 50 -30.66 5.35 13.46
C MET A 50 -32.00 5.27 12.71
N GLY A 51 -32.80 6.34 12.77
CA GLY A 51 -34.04 6.44 12.01
C GLY A 51 -33.80 6.28 10.51
N ALA A 52 -32.79 6.97 9.96
CA ALA A 52 -32.46 6.90 8.53
C ALA A 52 -31.92 5.52 8.09
N LEU A 53 -31.19 4.82 8.96
CA LEU A 53 -30.76 3.44 8.72
C LEU A 53 -31.96 2.47 8.71
N LEU A 54 -32.94 2.67 9.60
CA LEU A 54 -34.14 1.83 9.69
C LEU A 54 -35.14 2.07 8.54
N THR A 55 -35.27 3.32 8.08
CA THR A 55 -36.12 3.67 6.93
C THR A 55 -35.47 3.33 5.59
N GLY A 56 -34.16 3.03 5.58
CA GLY A 56 -33.39 2.78 4.37
C GLY A 56 -33.04 4.05 3.58
N GLU A 57 -33.22 5.23 4.17
CA GLU A 57 -32.77 6.52 3.61
C GLU A 57 -31.23 6.58 3.57
N VAL A 58 -30.56 5.88 4.49
CA VAL A 58 -29.11 5.70 4.51
C VAL A 58 -28.79 4.22 4.47
N VAL A 59 -27.91 3.81 3.56
CA VAL A 59 -27.41 2.43 3.47
C VAL A 59 -26.02 2.35 4.08
N ALA A 60 -25.85 1.51 5.11
CA ALA A 60 -24.54 1.22 5.65
C ALA A 60 -23.72 0.42 4.64
N VAL A 61 -22.60 0.98 4.19
CA VAL A 61 -21.69 0.31 3.26
C VAL A 61 -20.85 -0.66 4.09
N PRO A 62 -20.99 -1.98 3.92
CA PRO A 62 -20.21 -2.93 4.70
C PRO A 62 -18.73 -2.73 4.39
N ARG A 63 -17.87 -2.90 5.42
CA ARG A 63 -16.43 -3.01 5.27
C ARG A 63 -16.11 -4.23 4.41
N LYS A 64 -16.05 -4.06 3.08
CA LYS A 64 -15.51 -5.10 2.20
C LYS A 64 -14.02 -5.20 2.47
N GLN A 65 -13.60 -6.31 3.07
CA GLN A 65 -12.19 -6.65 3.20
C GLN A 65 -11.71 -7.09 1.82
N PHE A 66 -10.96 -6.22 1.14
CA PHE A 66 -10.27 -6.57 -0.09
C PHE A 66 -8.87 -7.05 0.27
N ILE A 67 -8.52 -8.27 -0.13
CA ILE A 67 -7.18 -8.82 0.09
C ILE A 67 -6.52 -9.13 -1.25
N ASN A 68 -5.26 -8.73 -1.41
CA ASN A 68 -4.45 -9.14 -2.55
C ASN A 68 -3.76 -10.47 -2.22
N VAL A 69 -4.20 -11.55 -2.85
CA VAL A 69 -3.69 -12.90 -2.60
C VAL A 69 -2.23 -13.04 -3.03
N MET A 70 -1.73 -12.16 -3.91
CA MET A 70 -0.34 -12.18 -4.34
C MET A 70 0.64 -11.82 -3.23
N GLU A 71 0.23 -11.02 -2.24
CA GLU A 71 1.13 -10.59 -1.15
C GLU A 71 1.70 -11.80 -0.40
N GLU A 72 0.84 -12.73 0.01
CA GLU A 72 1.23 -13.95 0.74
C GLU A 72 2.18 -14.83 -0.10
N LEU A 73 1.85 -15.04 -1.38
CA LEU A 73 2.63 -15.90 -2.28
C LEU A 73 4.02 -15.31 -2.55
N VAL A 74 4.09 -14.01 -2.81
CA VAL A 74 5.34 -13.30 -3.09
C VAL A 74 6.22 -13.22 -1.85
N LEU A 75 5.65 -12.92 -0.68
CA LEU A 75 6.39 -12.90 0.59
C LEU A 75 7.00 -14.28 0.90
N THR A 76 6.22 -15.34 0.74
CA THR A 76 6.69 -16.70 1.02
C THR A 76 7.86 -17.09 0.10
N GLU A 77 7.74 -16.80 -1.19
CA GLU A 77 8.81 -17.09 -2.15
C GLU A 77 10.04 -16.20 -1.91
N ALA A 78 9.85 -14.91 -1.66
CA ALA A 78 10.95 -13.97 -1.41
C ALA A 78 11.75 -14.34 -0.17
N ILE A 79 11.09 -14.66 0.95
CA ILE A 79 11.76 -15.14 2.17
C ILE A 79 12.56 -16.41 1.88
N SER A 80 11.96 -17.36 1.17
CA SER A 80 12.63 -18.63 0.84
C SER A 80 13.90 -18.39 0.01
N ARG A 81 13.81 -17.57 -1.03
CA ARG A 81 14.93 -17.25 -1.92
C ARG A 81 16.02 -16.43 -1.23
N VAL A 82 15.65 -15.45 -0.41
CA VAL A 82 16.60 -14.64 0.35
C VAL A 82 17.34 -15.50 1.36
N ALA A 83 16.65 -16.37 2.10
CA ALA A 83 17.27 -17.26 3.07
C ALA A 83 18.29 -18.23 2.42
N GLU A 84 18.00 -18.74 1.23
CA GLU A 84 18.95 -19.58 0.46
C GLU A 84 20.24 -18.82 0.09
N ILE A 85 20.10 -17.55 -0.29
CA ILE A 85 21.22 -16.70 -0.72
C ILE A 85 22.04 -16.24 0.48
N GLU A 86 21.40 -15.78 1.56
CA GLU A 86 22.06 -15.37 2.80
C GLU A 86 22.80 -16.54 3.47
N ALA A 87 22.33 -17.78 3.29
CA ALA A 87 23.06 -18.96 3.73
C ALA A 87 24.35 -19.23 2.92
N THR A 88 24.42 -18.74 1.68
CA THR A 88 25.53 -18.98 0.74
C THR A 88 26.44 -17.76 0.57
N SER A 89 25.98 -16.56 0.94
CA SER A 89 26.65 -15.27 0.74
C SER A 89 26.49 -14.38 1.97
N GLU A 90 27.50 -13.61 2.33
CA GLU A 90 27.45 -12.64 3.47
C GLU A 90 26.65 -11.36 3.14
N SER A 91 25.77 -11.41 2.15
CA SER A 91 25.00 -10.25 1.66
C SER A 91 23.65 -10.18 2.36
N SER A 92 23.37 -9.11 3.10
CA SER A 92 22.05 -8.88 3.70
C SER A 92 21.08 -8.33 2.64
N LEU A 93 19.99 -9.04 2.36
CA LEU A 93 18.98 -8.62 1.38
C LEU A 93 17.71 -8.15 2.10
N ASP A 94 17.13 -7.02 1.68
CA ASP A 94 15.85 -6.55 2.22
C ASP A 94 14.68 -7.24 1.51
N VAL A 95 14.02 -8.16 2.23
CA VAL A 95 12.82 -8.86 1.78
C VAL A 95 11.69 -7.87 1.44
N GLY A 96 11.58 -6.75 2.16
CA GLY A 96 10.57 -5.73 1.93
C GLY A 96 10.71 -5.08 0.56
N ASP A 97 11.92 -4.66 0.20
CA ASP A 97 12.22 -4.05 -1.09
C ASP A 97 12.06 -5.06 -2.24
N ILE A 98 12.49 -6.30 -2.03
CA ILE A 98 12.32 -7.40 -3.00
C ILE A 98 10.83 -7.68 -3.26
N ALA A 99 10.04 -7.81 -2.19
CA ALA A 99 8.61 -8.06 -2.31
C ALA A 99 7.87 -6.88 -2.95
N ALA A 100 8.21 -5.65 -2.57
CA ALA A 100 7.63 -4.45 -3.18
C ALA A 100 7.96 -4.34 -4.67
N TYR A 101 9.21 -4.63 -5.06
CA TYR A 101 9.61 -4.65 -6.47
C TYR A 101 8.81 -5.68 -7.27
N ALA A 102 8.68 -6.91 -6.75
CA ALA A 102 7.93 -7.97 -7.41
C ALA A 102 6.43 -7.64 -7.50
N LEU A 103 5.80 -7.24 -6.39
CA LEU A 103 4.36 -6.95 -6.35
C LEU A 103 3.96 -5.81 -7.30
N ASN A 104 4.82 -4.82 -7.51
CA ASN A 104 4.58 -3.72 -8.46
C ASN A 104 4.62 -4.16 -9.94
N ARG A 105 5.04 -5.39 -10.22
CA ARG A 105 5.20 -5.94 -11.59
C ARG A 105 4.32 -7.17 -11.83
N LEU A 106 3.69 -7.67 -10.79
CA LEU A 106 2.79 -8.81 -10.85
C LEU A 106 1.34 -8.34 -11.01
N PRO A 107 0.50 -9.09 -11.76
CA PRO A 107 -0.93 -8.78 -11.82
C PRO A 107 -1.56 -8.96 -10.42
N PRO A 108 -2.25 -7.95 -9.87
CA PRO A 108 -2.86 -8.07 -8.54
C PRO A 108 -4.07 -9.00 -8.57
N LEU A 109 -4.20 -9.85 -7.56
CA LEU A 109 -5.31 -10.80 -7.43
C LEU A 109 -6.14 -10.48 -6.19
N TYR A 110 -7.12 -9.60 -6.35
CA TYR A 110 -8.01 -9.22 -5.26
C TYR A 110 -9.14 -10.22 -5.05
N ALA A 111 -9.47 -10.47 -3.78
CA ALA A 111 -10.64 -11.22 -3.36
C ALA A 111 -11.38 -10.48 -2.24
N THR A 112 -12.69 -10.69 -2.17
CA THR A 112 -13.59 -10.14 -1.12
C THR A 112 -14.18 -11.19 -0.20
N THR A 113 -13.96 -12.47 -0.53
CA THR A 113 -14.41 -13.64 0.23
C THR A 113 -13.25 -14.60 0.39
N GLU A 114 -13.29 -15.42 1.44
CA GLU A 114 -12.29 -16.45 1.69
C GLU A 114 -12.25 -17.50 0.57
N GLU A 115 -13.41 -17.92 0.06
CA GLU A 115 -13.51 -18.85 -1.08
C GLU A 115 -12.87 -18.26 -2.34
N GLY A 116 -13.14 -16.98 -2.63
CA GLY A 116 -12.53 -16.28 -3.75
C GLY A 116 -11.01 -16.17 -3.59
N ALA A 117 -10.53 -15.92 -2.37
CA ALA A 117 -9.10 -15.88 -2.08
C ALA A 117 -8.43 -17.23 -2.33
N ASN A 118 -9.06 -18.32 -1.89
CA ASN A 118 -8.57 -19.68 -2.12
C ASN A 118 -8.52 -20.04 -3.61
N TYR A 119 -9.55 -19.68 -4.37
CA TYR A 119 -9.57 -19.87 -5.83
C TYR A 119 -8.43 -19.11 -6.51
N GLN A 120 -8.27 -17.83 -6.17
CA GLN A 120 -7.22 -16.98 -6.73
C GLN A 120 -5.82 -17.50 -6.36
N ARG A 121 -5.65 -18.04 -5.14
CA ARG A 121 -4.39 -18.63 -4.68
C ARG A 121 -4.02 -19.87 -5.51
N GLN A 122 -5.00 -20.75 -5.77
CA GLN A 122 -4.79 -21.93 -6.60
C GLN A 122 -4.45 -21.56 -8.03
N ARG A 123 -5.16 -20.58 -8.61
CA ARG A 123 -4.89 -20.08 -9.96
C ARG A 123 -3.49 -19.47 -10.07
N ALA A 124 -3.09 -18.65 -9.11
CA ALA A 124 -1.73 -18.07 -9.07
C ALA A 124 -0.65 -19.16 -9.00
N LYS A 125 -0.84 -20.20 -8.18
CA LYS A 125 0.10 -21.32 -8.10
C LYS A 125 0.20 -22.11 -9.42
N ALA A 126 -0.90 -22.22 -10.16
CA ALA A 126 -0.92 -22.96 -11.42
C ALA A 126 -0.34 -22.15 -12.60
N GLU A 127 -0.61 -20.84 -12.66
CA GLU A 127 -0.34 -20.03 -13.85
C GLU A 127 0.75 -18.96 -13.66
N LEU A 128 0.95 -18.48 -12.43
CA LEU A 128 1.79 -17.32 -12.15
C LEU A 128 3.05 -17.66 -11.36
N GLN A 129 3.23 -18.90 -10.90
CA GLN A 129 4.37 -19.29 -10.08
C GLN A 129 5.72 -19.02 -10.77
N GLU A 130 5.84 -19.33 -12.05
CA GLU A 130 7.05 -19.06 -12.83
C GLU A 130 7.33 -17.55 -12.94
N LEU A 131 6.27 -16.76 -13.13
CA LEU A 131 6.36 -15.30 -13.25
C LEU A 131 6.76 -14.67 -11.91
N ILE A 132 6.20 -15.16 -10.79
CA ILE A 132 6.58 -14.77 -9.43
C ILE A 132 8.08 -15.03 -9.21
N ALA A 133 8.55 -16.25 -9.52
CA ALA A 133 9.95 -16.61 -9.37
C ALA A 133 10.89 -15.75 -10.22
N LEU A 134 10.48 -15.42 -11.46
CA LEU A 134 11.23 -14.53 -12.34
C LEU A 134 11.35 -13.12 -11.76
N GLN A 135 10.24 -12.52 -11.32
CA GLN A 135 10.25 -11.15 -10.78
C GLN A 135 11.05 -11.05 -9.47
N ILE A 136 11.00 -12.07 -8.63
CA ILE A 136 11.82 -12.15 -7.41
C ILE A 136 13.30 -12.31 -7.77
N GLY A 137 13.63 -13.14 -8.77
CA GLY A 137 15.00 -13.27 -9.26
C GLY A 137 15.58 -11.95 -9.78
N GLU A 138 14.81 -11.20 -10.57
CA GLU A 138 15.21 -9.86 -11.03
C GLU A 138 15.40 -8.88 -9.85
N ALA A 139 14.50 -8.92 -8.87
CA ALA A 139 14.57 -8.08 -7.67
C ALA A 139 15.84 -8.34 -6.86
N ILE A 140 16.19 -9.62 -6.69
CA ILE A 140 17.39 -10.06 -5.99
C ILE A 140 18.64 -9.66 -6.75
N GLY A 141 18.70 -9.91 -8.06
CA GLY A 141 19.84 -9.53 -8.91
C GLY A 141 20.12 -8.03 -8.79
N ARG A 142 19.08 -7.20 -8.85
CA ARG A 142 19.21 -5.76 -8.66
C ARG A 142 19.73 -5.37 -7.28
N ASN A 143 19.26 -6.03 -6.22
CA ASN A 143 19.73 -5.75 -4.85
C ASN A 143 21.19 -6.17 -4.64
N LEU A 144 21.66 -7.21 -5.33
CA LEU A 144 23.06 -7.65 -5.29
C LEU A 144 23.98 -6.74 -6.13
N ASP A 145 23.51 -6.28 -7.29
CA ASP A 145 24.27 -5.40 -8.19
C ASP A 145 24.36 -3.95 -7.66
N GLN A 146 23.43 -3.54 -6.81
CA GLN A 146 23.39 -2.19 -6.27
C GLN A 146 24.17 -2.13 -4.94
N PRO A 147 25.33 -1.43 -4.87
CA PRO A 147 25.96 -1.16 -3.58
C PRO A 147 24.95 -0.40 -2.74
N ASN A 148 24.88 -0.75 -1.45
CA ASN A 148 23.95 -0.31 -0.41
C ASN A 148 23.96 1.22 -0.21
N ASP A 149 23.59 1.98 -1.24
CA ASP A 149 23.54 3.43 -1.22
C ASP A 149 22.13 3.81 -0.85
N ASN A 150 21.93 3.79 0.48
CA ASN A 150 20.90 4.49 1.22
C ASN A 150 19.84 5.15 0.33
N ARG A 151 18.64 4.53 0.33
CA ARG A 151 17.34 5.21 0.26
C ARG A 151 17.32 6.30 -0.80
N THR A 152 16.89 5.95 -2.00
CA THR A 152 16.53 6.92 -3.04
C THR A 152 15.80 8.08 -2.36
N PRO A 153 16.37 9.29 -2.30
CA PRO A 153 15.68 10.38 -1.65
C PRO A 153 14.43 10.59 -2.49
N VAL A 154 13.28 10.36 -1.86
CA VAL A 154 11.98 10.82 -2.34
C VAL A 154 12.22 12.21 -2.87
N VAL A 155 12.00 12.41 -4.17
CA VAL A 155 12.29 13.64 -4.90
C VAL A 155 11.53 14.77 -4.20
N ALA A 156 12.18 15.38 -3.23
CA ALA A 156 11.72 16.58 -2.57
C ALA A 156 11.73 17.65 -3.65
N LYS A 157 10.56 18.26 -3.87
CA LYS A 157 10.28 19.28 -4.89
C LYS A 157 11.50 20.19 -5.13
N SER A 158 12.32 19.86 -6.12
CA SER A 158 13.55 20.58 -6.39
C SER A 158 13.36 21.44 -7.62
N THR A 159 13.75 22.70 -7.50
CA THR A 159 13.69 23.69 -8.58
C THR A 159 14.56 23.19 -9.73
N GLY A 160 14.15 23.37 -11.00
CA GLY A 160 14.73 22.66 -12.17
C GLY A 160 16.26 22.59 -12.29
N ASN A 161 17.02 23.52 -11.70
CA ASN A 161 18.49 23.45 -11.64
C ASN A 161 19.04 22.33 -10.73
N GLU A 162 18.30 21.96 -9.69
CA GLU A 162 18.72 20.95 -8.72
C GLU A 162 18.51 19.53 -9.30
N VAL A 163 17.46 19.33 -10.10
CA VAL A 163 17.27 18.12 -10.91
C VAL A 163 18.42 17.94 -11.89
N LEU A 164 18.81 18.99 -12.62
CA LEU A 164 19.93 18.91 -13.59
C LEU A 164 21.25 18.54 -12.90
N ARG A 165 21.51 19.09 -11.72
CA ARG A 165 22.70 18.78 -10.94
C ARG A 165 22.69 17.35 -10.38
N GLN A 166 21.53 16.86 -9.92
CA GLN A 166 21.36 15.47 -9.49
C GLN A 166 21.57 14.49 -10.64
N VAL A 167 21.02 14.78 -11.83
CA VAL A 167 21.22 13.97 -13.03
C VAL A 167 22.67 13.99 -13.48
N SER A 168 23.34 15.15 -13.45
CA SER A 168 24.77 15.25 -13.78
C SER A 168 25.63 14.40 -12.83
N ASN A 169 25.36 14.46 -11.53
CA ASN A 169 26.07 13.65 -10.55
C ASN A 169 25.83 12.15 -10.75
N LEU A 170 24.59 11.75 -11.03
CA LEU A 170 24.25 10.36 -11.33
C LEU A 170 24.97 9.89 -12.60
N LEU A 171 24.96 10.67 -13.69
CA LEU A 171 25.69 10.31 -14.91
C LEU A 171 27.18 10.13 -14.65
N GLN A 172 27.78 10.94 -13.78
CA GLN A 172 29.19 10.84 -13.45
C GLN A 172 29.53 9.62 -12.58
N VAL A 173 28.61 9.21 -11.70
CA VAL A 173 28.73 8.00 -10.89
C VAL A 173 28.55 6.74 -11.75
N TYR A 174 27.59 6.75 -12.68
CA TYR A 174 27.26 5.58 -13.50
C TYR A 174 28.09 5.46 -14.80
N ALA A 175 28.77 6.52 -15.24
CA ALA A 175 29.61 6.52 -16.43
C ALA A 175 30.95 7.26 -16.22
N PRO A 176 31.83 6.78 -15.32
CA PRO A 176 33.08 7.46 -14.97
C PRO A 176 34.08 7.61 -16.13
N THR A 177 33.89 6.87 -17.23
CA THR A 177 34.78 6.85 -18.41
C THR A 177 34.23 7.61 -19.62
N PHE A 178 33.06 8.24 -19.55
CA PHE A 178 32.41 8.85 -20.71
C PHE A 178 33.17 10.08 -21.26
N GLU A 179 33.95 10.78 -20.45
CA GLU A 179 34.69 11.99 -20.87
C GLU A 179 36.06 11.71 -21.52
N GLN A 180 36.58 10.47 -21.51
CA GLN A 180 37.94 10.21 -22.00
C GLN A 180 38.11 10.19 -23.54
N LYS A 181 37.05 10.44 -24.32
CA LYS A 181 37.09 10.29 -25.79
C LYS A 181 36.72 11.53 -26.58
N ALA A 182 37.17 12.71 -26.13
CA ALA A 182 37.03 13.95 -26.88
C ALA A 182 38.33 14.78 -26.92
N GLN A 183 39.50 14.15 -27.08
CA GLN A 183 40.72 14.83 -27.56
C GLN A 183 41.53 13.90 -28.47
N SER A 184 41.37 14.08 -29.78
CA SER A 184 42.30 13.65 -30.84
C SER A 184 42.36 14.74 -31.89
#